data_AF-A0A8E0M7R8-F1
#
_entry.id   AF-A0A8E0M7R8-F1
#
_cell.length_a   1.000
_cell.length_b   1.000
_cell.length_c   1.000
_cell.angle_alpha   90.00
_cell.angle_beta   90.00
_cell.angle_gamma   90.00
#
_symmetry.space_group_name_H-M   'P 1'
#
loop_
_entity.id
_entity.type
_entity.pdbx_description
1 polymer ?
#
loop_
_entity_poly.entity_id
_entity_poly.type
_entity_poly.pdbx_seq_one_letter_code
_entity_poly.pdbx_strand_id
1 'polypeptide(L)'
;MSIDEKQIRSLFRIEGEEIEKLATSIDTEPVQRLIDLMANCKGNIFLTGCGTSAMAAKKAVHTLRVVDIPAFFLNPSDAVHGALGAVNVGDVVIFISKGGNTKELTSFLPNLKENMCRL
;
A
#
# COMPACT_ATOMS: atom_id res chain seq x y z
N MET A 1 4.13 31.07 13.95
CA MET A 1 4.52 30.55 12.62
C MET A 1 3.57 31.16 11.60
N SER A 2 4.01 32.13 10.79
CA SER A 2 3.18 32.70 9.73
C SER A 2 3.45 31.95 8.43
N ILE A 3 2.44 31.27 7.89
CA ILE A 3 2.51 30.64 6.56
C ILE A 3 2.12 31.69 5.52
N ASP A 4 2.97 31.90 4.52
CA ASP A 4 2.76 32.88 3.45
C ASP A 4 2.16 32.22 2.18
N GLU A 5 1.39 32.97 1.39
CA GLU A 5 0.74 32.47 0.15
C GLU A 5 1.74 31.82 -0.82
N LYS A 6 2.92 32.40 -0.99
CA LYS A 6 4.00 31.87 -1.82
C LYS A 6 4.46 30.50 -1.33
N GLN A 7 4.54 30.28 -0.02
CA GLN A 7 4.88 28.97 0.56
C GLN A 7 3.80 27.93 0.23
N ILE A 8 2.52 28.28 0.36
CA ILE A 8 1.40 27.38 0.03
C ILE A 8 1.45 27.00 -1.46
N ARG A 9 1.58 27.99 -2.35
CA ARG A 9 1.68 27.74 -3.81
C ARG A 9 2.90 26.91 -4.16
N SER A 10 4.04 27.16 -3.51
CA SER A 10 5.25 26.38 -3.72
C SER A 10 5.08 24.93 -3.30
N LEU A 11 4.39 24.64 -2.19
CA LEU A 11 4.12 23.27 -1.73
C LEU A 11 3.36 22.47 -2.79
N PHE A 12 2.21 22.98 -3.24
CA PHE A 12 1.40 22.30 -4.26
C PHE A 12 2.16 22.14 -5.58
N ARG A 13 2.98 23.12 -5.95
CA ARG A 13 3.81 23.03 -7.14
C ARG A 13 4.84 21.90 -7.04
N ILE A 14 5.53 21.79 -5.91
CA ILE A 14 6.51 20.71 -5.68
C ILE A 14 5.82 19.34 -5.77
N GLU A 15 4.64 19.18 -5.15
CA GLU A 15 3.91 17.91 -5.23
C GLU A 15 3.48 17.56 -6.67
N GLY A 16 3.02 18.56 -7.45
CA GLY A 16 2.69 18.38 -8.86
C GLY A 16 3.90 17.98 -9.71
N GLU A 17 5.04 18.65 -9.52
CA GLU A 17 6.29 18.34 -10.22
C GLU A 17 6.78 16.91 -9.92
N GLU A 18 6.58 16.39 -8.70
CA GLU A 18 6.93 15.00 -8.38
C GLU A 18 6.05 13.98 -9.10
N ILE A 19 4.76 14.28 -9.30
CA ILE A 19 3.86 13.43 -10.10
C ILE A 19 4.29 13.41 -11.57
N GLU A 20 4.64 14.57 -12.14
CA GLU A 20 5.13 14.67 -13.52
C GLU A 20 6.44 13.90 -13.71
N LYS A 21 7.39 14.04 -12.77
CA LYS A 21 8.63 13.26 -12.78
C LYS A 21 8.34 11.77 -12.78
N LEU A 22 7.46 11.31 -11.88
CA LEU A 22 7.08 9.90 -11.79
C LEU A 22 6.51 9.39 -13.12
N ALA A 23 5.68 10.16 -13.81
CA ALA A 23 5.13 9.75 -15.11
C ALA A 23 6.20 9.47 -16.17
N THR A 24 7.37 10.13 -16.06
CA THR A 24 8.49 9.95 -16.99
C THR A 24 9.53 8.91 -16.53
N SER A 25 9.59 8.62 -15.23
CA SER A 25 10.65 7.78 -14.63
C SER A 25 10.15 6.46 -14.07
N ILE A 26 8.84 6.22 -14.06
CA ILE A 26 8.25 5.01 -13.49
C ILE A 26 8.72 3.77 -14.27
N ASP A 27 9.23 2.79 -13.55
CA ASP A 27 9.48 1.46 -14.09
C ASP A 27 8.15 0.73 -14.24
N THR A 28 7.82 0.36 -15.48
CA THR A 28 6.53 -0.26 -15.81
C THR A 28 6.52 -1.76 -15.55
N GLU A 29 7.67 -2.43 -15.39
CA GLU A 29 7.71 -3.87 -15.14
C GLU A 29 7.10 -4.24 -13.78
N PRO A 30 7.49 -3.59 -12.65
CA PRO A 30 6.87 -3.88 -11.35
C PRO A 30 5.38 -3.52 -11.32
N VAL A 31 4.99 -2.48 -12.06
CA VAL A 31 3.58 -2.06 -12.18
C VAL A 31 2.77 -3.14 -12.88
N GLN A 32 3.27 -3.66 -14.01
CA GLN A 32 2.59 -4.73 -14.74
C GLN A 32 2.49 -6.00 -13.89
N ARG A 33 3.56 -6.36 -13.19
CA ARG A 33 3.54 -7.51 -12.27
C ARG A 33 2.51 -7.35 -11.15
N LEU A 34 2.36 -6.15 -10.59
CA LEU A 34 1.33 -5.86 -9.60
C LEU A 34 -0.08 -6.00 -10.19
N ILE A 35 -0.31 -5.47 -11.39
CA ILE A 35 -1.59 -5.61 -12.11
C ILE A 35 -1.92 -7.09 -12.31
N ASP A 36 -0.96 -7.88 -12.77
CA ASP A 36 -1.15 -9.32 -13.02
C ASP A 36 -1.44 -10.08 -11.72
N LEU A 37 -0.75 -9.74 -10.62
CA LEU A 37 -1.00 -10.33 -9.30
C LEU A 37 -2.42 -10.02 -8.81
N MET A 38 -2.86 -8.78 -8.94
CA MET A 38 -4.19 -8.35 -8.51
C MET A 38 -5.29 -8.96 -9.39
N ALA A 39 -5.09 -8.99 -10.71
CA ALA A 39 -6.05 -9.57 -11.66
C ALA A 39 -6.23 -11.08 -11.48
N ASN A 40 -5.18 -11.78 -11.02
CA ASN A 40 -5.22 -13.21 -10.74
C ASN A 40 -5.56 -13.55 -9.28
N CYS A 41 -5.80 -12.56 -8.41
CA CYS A 41 -6.21 -12.78 -7.04
C CYS A 41 -7.54 -13.53 -7.00
N LYS A 42 -7.61 -14.62 -6.21
CA LYS A 42 -8.82 -15.45 -6.07
C LYS A 42 -9.55 -15.25 -4.75
N GLY A 43 -8.92 -14.53 -3.82
CA GLY A 43 -9.53 -14.10 -2.57
C GLY A 43 -9.62 -12.58 -2.52
N ASN A 44 -9.01 -12.02 -1.48
CA ASN A 44 -9.04 -10.60 -1.14
C ASN A 44 -7.67 -9.94 -1.28
N ILE A 45 -7.69 -8.63 -1.48
CA ILE A 45 -6.48 -7.80 -1.49
C ILE A 45 -6.36 -7.08 -0.16
N PHE A 46 -5.35 -7.40 0.63
CA PHE A 46 -5.03 -6.67 1.85
C PHE A 46 -3.97 -5.63 1.56
N LEU A 47 -4.19 -4.38 1.99
CA LEU A 47 -3.17 -3.34 1.96
C LEU A 47 -2.79 -2.96 3.39
N THR A 48 -1.49 -2.81 3.63
CA THR A 48 -0.96 -2.48 4.95
C THR A 48 0.10 -1.40 4.86
N GLY A 49 0.29 -0.64 5.94
CA GLY A 49 1.24 0.47 6.00
C GLY A 49 1.21 1.14 7.38
N CYS A 50 2.27 1.87 7.70
CA CYS A 50 2.38 2.63 8.96
C CYS A 50 2.38 4.14 8.71
N GLY A 51 1.86 4.93 9.66
CA GLY A 51 1.87 6.39 9.59
C GLY A 51 1.22 6.94 8.31
N THR A 52 1.91 7.84 7.61
CA THR A 52 1.42 8.40 6.33
C THR A 52 1.20 7.32 5.26
N SER A 53 2.01 6.27 5.22
CA SER A 53 1.79 5.14 4.31
C SER A 53 0.48 4.40 4.61
N ALA A 54 0.03 4.38 5.87
CA ALA A 54 -1.27 3.83 6.22
C ALA A 54 -2.42 4.63 5.60
N MET A 55 -2.28 5.96 5.48
CA MET A 55 -3.28 6.81 4.82
C MET A 55 -3.34 6.52 3.32
N ALA A 56 -2.17 6.38 2.68
CA ALA A 56 -2.09 5.97 1.27
C ALA A 56 -2.74 4.58 1.06
N ALA A 57 -2.45 3.60 1.92
CA ALA A 57 -3.02 2.26 1.87
C ALA A 57 -4.55 2.29 2.02
N LYS A 58 -5.08 3.04 3.01
CA LYS A 58 -6.52 3.19 3.20
C LYS A 58 -7.21 3.84 2.01
N LYS A 59 -6.59 4.86 1.39
CA LYS A 59 -7.14 5.46 0.17
C LYS A 59 -7.14 4.46 -0.99
N ALA A 60 -6.06 3.71 -1.18
CA ALA A 60 -6.00 2.67 -2.21
C ALA A 60 -7.07 1.59 -1.98
N VAL A 61 -7.25 1.10 -0.75
CA VAL A 61 -8.36 0.19 -0.38
C VAL A 61 -9.71 0.76 -0.82
N HIS A 62 -9.99 2.02 -0.48
CA HIS A 62 -11.25 2.65 -0.85
C HIS A 62 -11.41 2.75 -2.37
N THR A 63 -10.38 3.16 -3.10
CA THR A 63 -10.42 3.24 -4.57
C THR A 63 -10.69 1.86 -5.20
N LEU A 64 -10.04 0.80 -4.72
CA LEU A 64 -10.24 -0.56 -5.23
C LEU A 64 -11.67 -1.05 -4.98
N ARG A 65 -12.21 -0.81 -3.78
CA ARG A 65 -13.59 -1.20 -3.44
C ARG A 65 -14.65 -0.47 -4.27
N VAL A 66 -14.39 0.77 -4.71
CA VAL A 66 -15.30 1.53 -5.57
C VAL A 66 -15.42 0.91 -6.97
N VAL A 67 -14.43 0.13 -7.40
CA VAL A 67 -14.44 -0.59 -8.68
C VAL A 67 -14.63 -2.10 -8.48
N ASP A 68 -15.35 -2.48 -7.43
CA ASP A 68 -15.73 -3.86 -7.08
C ASP A 68 -14.56 -4.84 -6.87
N ILE A 69 -13.36 -4.33 -6.56
CA ILE A 69 -12.22 -5.16 -6.15
C ILE A 69 -12.27 -5.34 -4.62
N PRO A 70 -12.38 -6.58 -4.10
CA PRO A 70 -12.47 -6.85 -2.66
C PRO A 70 -11.13 -6.54 -1.98
N ALA A 71 -11.04 -5.37 -1.37
CA ALA A 71 -9.84 -4.90 -0.70
C ALA A 71 -10.08 -4.47 0.76
N PHE A 72 -9.08 -4.72 1.63
CA PHE A 72 -9.16 -4.44 3.06
C PHE A 72 -7.87 -3.80 3.57
N PHE A 73 -7.99 -2.94 4.58
CA PHE A 73 -6.82 -2.42 5.27
C PHE A 73 -6.44 -3.36 6.42
N LEU A 74 -5.23 -3.90 6.38
CA LEU A 74 -4.64 -4.68 7.47
C LEU A 74 -3.76 -3.77 8.32
N ASN A 75 -4.21 -3.47 9.54
CA ASN A 75 -3.43 -2.67 10.47
C ASN A 75 -2.21 -3.47 10.97
N PRO A 76 -0.98 -2.98 10.81
CA PRO A 76 0.24 -3.68 11.25
C PRO A 76 0.22 -4.11 12.72
N SER A 77 -0.32 -3.25 13.60
CA SER A 77 -0.42 -3.57 15.03
C SER A 77 -1.39 -4.72 15.29
N ASP A 78 -2.50 -4.81 14.55
CA ASP A 78 -3.47 -5.89 14.74
C ASP A 78 -2.98 -7.19 14.09
N ALA A 79 -2.19 -7.09 13.01
CA ALA A 79 -1.60 -8.23 12.31
C ALA A 79 -0.76 -9.11 13.24
N VAL A 80 0.12 -8.50 14.06
CA VAL A 80 0.92 -9.21 15.07
C VAL A 80 0.11 -9.73 16.25
N HIS A 81 -1.15 -9.32 16.38
CA HIS A 81 -2.07 -9.72 17.45
C HIS A 81 -3.25 -10.58 16.95
N GLY A 82 -3.06 -11.25 15.81
CA GLY A 82 -3.99 -12.28 15.33
C GLY A 82 -4.87 -11.88 14.15
N ALA A 83 -4.87 -10.61 13.72
CA ALA A 83 -5.64 -10.20 12.54
C ALA A 83 -5.14 -10.87 11.24
N LEU A 84 -3.91 -11.41 11.23
CA LEU A 84 -3.43 -12.25 10.14
C LEU A 84 -4.28 -13.51 9.90
N GLY A 85 -5.06 -13.97 10.89
CA GLY A 85 -6.00 -15.08 10.69
C GLY A 85 -7.13 -14.76 9.70
N ALA A 86 -7.33 -13.49 9.33
CA ALA A 86 -8.26 -13.12 8.27
C ALA A 86 -7.68 -13.30 6.86
N VAL A 87 -6.36 -13.48 6.73
CA VAL A 87 -5.66 -13.65 5.46
C VAL A 87 -5.57 -15.14 5.14
N ASN A 88 -6.02 -15.52 3.95
CA ASN A 88 -6.16 -16.89 3.47
C ASN A 88 -5.30 -17.16 2.24
N VAL A 89 -5.14 -18.45 1.92
CA VAL A 89 -4.51 -18.88 0.66
C VAL A 89 -5.28 -18.31 -0.53
N GLY A 90 -4.56 -17.66 -1.45
CA GLY A 90 -5.15 -17.02 -2.63
C GLY A 90 -5.41 -15.51 -2.47
N ASP A 91 -5.25 -14.99 -1.26
CA ASP A 91 -5.20 -13.55 -0.99
C ASP A 91 -3.86 -12.94 -1.45
N VAL A 92 -3.88 -11.63 -1.69
CA VAL A 92 -2.70 -10.82 -2.01
C VAL A 92 -2.51 -9.78 -0.91
N VAL A 93 -1.29 -9.64 -0.39
CA VAL A 93 -0.98 -8.63 0.63
C VAL A 93 0.02 -7.61 0.11
N ILE A 94 -0.40 -6.35 -0.05
CA ILE A 94 0.41 -5.25 -0.55
C ILE A 94 0.91 -4.39 0.62
N PHE A 95 2.22 -4.30 0.75
CA PHE A 95 2.89 -3.48 1.76
C PHE A 95 3.25 -2.11 1.20
N ILE A 96 2.80 -1.05 1.88
CA ILE A 96 3.17 0.34 1.55
C ILE A 96 4.18 0.84 2.59
N SER A 97 5.44 0.96 2.18
CA SER A 97 6.53 1.50 3.01
C SER A 97 7.52 2.29 2.16
N LYS A 98 7.84 3.52 2.60
CA LYS A 98 8.87 4.34 1.94
C LYS A 98 10.28 3.75 2.10
N GLY A 99 10.59 3.23 3.29
CA GLY A 99 11.93 2.76 3.64
C GLY A 99 12.15 1.25 3.53
N GLY A 100 11.08 0.48 3.23
CA GLY A 100 11.11 -0.99 3.11
C GLY A 100 11.39 -1.78 4.40
N ASN A 101 11.86 -1.11 5.45
CA ASN A 101 12.35 -1.73 6.69
C ASN A 101 11.56 -1.29 7.94
N THR A 102 10.32 -0.83 7.77
CA THR A 102 9.43 -0.46 8.88
C THR A 102 9.21 -1.69 9.77
N LYS A 103 9.65 -1.64 11.04
CA LYS A 103 9.68 -2.80 11.94
C LYS A 103 8.33 -3.44 12.14
N GLU A 104 7.29 -2.62 12.23
CA GLU A 104 5.91 -3.03 12.40
C GLU A 104 5.38 -3.82 11.19
N LEU A 105 5.93 -3.56 10.00
CA LEU A 105 5.61 -4.31 8.78
C LEU A 105 6.46 -5.56 8.65
N THR A 106 7.76 -5.46 8.94
CA THR A 106 8.69 -6.58 8.76
C THR A 106 8.52 -7.67 9.81
N SER A 107 7.97 -7.34 10.99
CA SER A 107 7.76 -8.28 12.09
C SER A 107 6.83 -9.45 11.74
N PHE A 108 5.85 -9.24 10.86
CA PHE A 108 4.84 -10.25 10.52
C PHE A 108 4.96 -10.79 9.08
N LEU A 109 5.93 -10.30 8.31
CA LEU A 109 6.26 -10.86 7.00
C LEU A 109 6.54 -12.38 7.04
N PRO A 110 7.26 -12.94 8.04
CA PRO A 110 7.50 -14.38 8.09
C PRO A 110 6.21 -15.19 8.16
N ASN A 111 5.25 -14.75 8.96
CA ASN A 111 3.97 -15.44 9.15
C ASN A 111 3.14 -15.50 7.86
N LEU A 112 3.21 -14.47 7.02
CA LEU A 112 2.53 -14.45 5.71
C LEU A 112 3.17 -15.42 4.70
N LYS A 113 4.48 -15.60 4.75
CA LYS A 113 5.19 -16.55 3.88
C LYS A 113 4.84 -17.99 4.22
N GLU A 114 4.67 -18.30 5.51
CA GLU A 114 4.26 -19.63 5.98
C GLU A 114 2.82 -19.97 5.55
N ASN A 115 1.93 -18.97 5.51
CA ASN A 115 0.52 -19.13 5.11
C ASN A 115 0.30 -19.18 3.58
N MET A 116 1.35 -19.36 2.78
CA MET A 116 1.31 -19.43 1.30
C MET A 116 0.59 -18.26 0.61
N CYS A 117 0.63 -17.07 1.22
CA CYS A 117 0.11 -15.86 0.60
C CYS A 117 1.08 -15.31 -0.44
N ARG A 118 0.53 -14.68 -1.50
CA ARG A 118 1.34 -13.97 -2.50
C ARG A 118 1.61 -12.55 -1.99
N LEU A 119 2.90 -12.21 -1.90
CA LEU A 119 3.41 -10.89 -1.52
C LEU A 119 3.74 -10.08 -2.78
#